data_AF-A0A2C5X0N9-F1
#
_entry.id   AF-A0A2C5X0N9-F1
#
_cell.length_a   1.000
_cell.length_b   1.000
_cell.length_c   1.000
_cell.angle_alpha   90.00
_cell.angle_beta   90.00
_cell.angle_gamma   90.00
#
_symmetry.space_group_name_H-M   'P 1'
#
loop_
_entity.id
_entity.type
_entity.pdbx_description
1 polymer ?
#
loop_
_entity_poly.entity_id
_entity_poly.type
_entity_poly.pdbx_seq_one_letter_code
_entity_poly.pdbx_strand_id
1 'polypeptide(L)'
;MSPSTRPSIVGSDQGPELPYPLKMEGKVISGFGRGSKELGIPTANLPVDSSVTSWIEDKTSGVYFGWASLLLPETHPDRPAGSPADTPLVFPMVMSIGYNPFYKNTVRSAEVHIMHKFAADFYGAHMRLLLLGFIRPELDYTTLEALIEDINYDCVVAKNSLRRKAWAPAKDTVVTASGEESVEGILNVEWLTGPVPEAKPETKVE
;
A
#
# COMPACT_ATOMS: atom_id res chain seq x y z
N MET A 1 11.46 26.96 -12.64
CA MET A 1 10.50 27.00 -11.52
C MET A 1 11.25 26.54 -10.29
N SER A 2 11.11 27.23 -9.16
CA SER A 2 11.68 26.77 -7.88
C SER A 2 11.20 25.34 -7.63
N PRO A 3 12.07 24.38 -7.21
CA PRO A 3 11.56 23.11 -6.71
C PRO A 3 10.61 23.46 -5.57
N SER A 4 9.35 23.09 -5.73
CA SER A 4 8.39 23.23 -4.65
C SER A 4 8.95 22.42 -3.49
N THR A 5 9.17 23.03 -2.33
CA THR A 5 9.63 22.30 -1.14
C THR A 5 8.47 21.44 -0.66
N ARG A 6 8.28 20.29 -1.31
CA ARG A 6 7.30 19.29 -0.94
C ARG A 6 7.47 18.99 0.55
N PRO A 7 6.38 18.97 1.34
CA PRO A 7 6.51 18.74 2.78
C PRO A 7 7.09 17.35 3.04
N SER A 8 7.93 17.22 4.07
CA SER A 8 8.53 15.94 4.46
C SER A 8 7.61 15.08 5.35
N ILE A 9 6.42 15.60 5.68
CA ILE A 9 5.38 14.98 6.51
C ILE A 9 4.02 15.54 6.08
N VAL A 10 2.96 14.73 6.11
CA VAL A 10 1.60 15.15 5.73
C VAL A 10 0.56 14.70 6.76
N GLY A 11 -0.58 15.41 6.81
CA GLY A 11 -1.67 15.14 7.74
C GLY A 11 -1.44 15.67 9.16
N SER A 12 -2.53 15.77 9.92
CA SER A 12 -2.57 16.30 11.29
C SER A 12 -1.81 15.43 12.30
N ASP A 13 -1.27 16.04 13.35
CA ASP A 13 -0.63 15.27 14.45
C ASP A 13 -1.63 14.46 15.27
N GLN A 14 -2.92 14.79 15.17
CA GLN A 14 -4.00 14.07 15.87
C GLN A 14 -4.37 12.73 15.21
N GLY A 15 -3.85 12.45 14.01
CA GLY A 15 -4.13 11.22 13.28
C GLY A 15 -4.79 11.47 11.92
N PRO A 16 -5.18 10.38 11.23
CA PRO A 16 -5.96 10.45 10.01
C PRO A 16 -7.30 11.16 10.24
N GLU A 17 -7.68 12.04 9.31
CA GLU A 17 -8.96 12.77 9.34
C GLU A 17 -9.91 12.18 8.30
N LEU A 18 -11.23 12.41 8.46
CA LEU A 18 -12.21 11.93 7.48
C LEU A 18 -11.82 12.41 6.05
N PRO A 19 -11.91 11.52 5.05
CA PRO A 19 -12.56 10.20 5.05
C PRO A 19 -11.65 9.03 5.43
N TYR A 20 -10.44 9.27 5.94
CA TYR A 20 -9.51 8.21 6.34
C TYR A 20 -9.86 7.64 7.72
N PRO A 21 -9.55 6.36 8.00
CA PRO A 21 -8.88 5.42 7.11
C PRO A 21 -9.81 4.85 6.02
N LEU A 22 -9.32 4.79 4.78
CA LEU A 22 -9.99 4.08 3.69
C LEU A 22 -9.49 2.64 3.61
N LYS A 23 -10.39 1.71 3.34
CA LYS A 23 -10.15 0.27 3.35
C LYS A 23 -10.22 -0.29 1.93
N MET A 24 -9.26 -1.12 1.56
CA MET A 24 -9.24 -1.87 0.30
C MET A 24 -8.60 -3.24 0.53
N GLU A 25 -9.11 -4.28 -0.12
CA GLU A 25 -8.53 -5.62 -0.05
C GLU A 25 -8.60 -6.32 -1.41
N GLY A 26 -7.74 -7.32 -1.60
CA GLY A 26 -7.75 -8.13 -2.81
C GLY A 26 -6.53 -9.05 -2.93
N LYS A 27 -6.57 -9.96 -3.90
CA LYS A 27 -5.41 -10.75 -4.28
C LYS A 27 -4.46 -9.93 -5.13
N VAL A 28 -3.16 -10.03 -4.86
CA VAL A 28 -2.13 -9.38 -5.66
C VAL A 28 -2.11 -9.98 -7.07
N ILE A 29 -2.32 -9.13 -8.08
CA ILE A 29 -2.30 -9.54 -9.49
C ILE A 29 -1.04 -9.05 -10.19
N SER A 30 -0.70 -9.71 -11.29
CA SER A 30 0.38 -9.24 -12.18
C SER A 30 -0.05 -7.94 -12.87
N GLY A 31 0.82 -6.92 -12.80
CA GLY A 31 0.68 -5.71 -13.60
C GLY A 31 1.20 -5.91 -15.03
N PHE A 32 1.37 -4.81 -15.74
CA PHE A 32 1.78 -4.81 -17.16
C PHE A 32 3.30 -4.82 -17.38
N GLY A 33 4.08 -5.24 -16.38
CA GLY A 33 5.53 -5.41 -16.53
C GLY A 33 6.30 -4.13 -16.87
N ARG A 34 5.87 -2.96 -16.39
CA ARG A 34 6.48 -1.64 -16.70
C ARG A 34 7.87 -1.39 -16.06
N GLY A 35 8.62 -2.45 -15.74
CA GLY A 35 9.99 -2.33 -15.23
C GLY A 35 10.14 -1.84 -13.79
N SER A 36 9.05 -1.62 -13.03
CA SER A 36 9.13 -1.09 -11.65
C SER A 36 10.05 -1.89 -10.71
N LYS A 37 10.17 -3.20 -10.94
CA LYS A 37 11.17 -4.07 -10.29
C LYS A 37 12.62 -3.69 -10.61
N GLU A 38 12.92 -3.40 -11.89
CA GLU A 38 14.24 -2.98 -12.36
C GLU A 38 14.60 -1.57 -11.83
N LEU A 39 13.59 -0.76 -11.53
CA LEU A 39 13.75 0.56 -10.90
C LEU A 39 13.97 0.50 -9.38
N GLY A 40 13.90 -0.69 -8.78
CA GLY A 40 14.02 -0.90 -7.33
C GLY A 40 12.75 -0.54 -6.54
N ILE A 41 11.63 -0.29 -7.21
CA ILE A 41 10.36 0.13 -6.60
C ILE A 41 9.25 -0.81 -7.09
N PRO A 42 9.28 -2.10 -6.71
CA PRO A 42 8.27 -3.07 -7.13
C PRO A 42 6.87 -2.66 -6.66
N THR A 43 5.89 -2.73 -7.56
CA THR A 43 4.48 -2.44 -7.24
C THR A 43 3.60 -3.68 -7.35
N ALA A 44 2.76 -3.90 -6.35
CA ALA A 44 1.69 -4.88 -6.33
C ALA A 44 0.42 -4.23 -6.89
N ASN A 45 -0.23 -4.89 -7.84
CA ASN A 45 -1.51 -4.41 -8.38
C ASN A 45 -2.65 -5.09 -7.62
N LEU A 46 -3.68 -4.33 -7.28
CA LEU A 46 -4.94 -4.87 -6.74
C LEU A 46 -6.08 -4.69 -7.76
N PRO A 47 -7.01 -5.65 -7.84
CA PRO A 47 -8.21 -5.47 -8.64
C PRO A 47 -9.03 -4.31 -8.07
N VAL A 48 -9.46 -3.41 -8.96
CA VAL A 48 -10.39 -2.35 -8.59
C VAL A 48 -11.81 -2.83 -8.90
N ASP A 49 -12.54 -3.18 -7.85
CA ASP A 49 -13.95 -3.53 -7.90
C ASP A 49 -14.75 -2.47 -7.13
N SER A 50 -15.55 -1.67 -7.84
CA SER A 50 -16.35 -0.59 -7.26
C SER A 50 -17.50 -1.10 -6.39
N SER A 51 -17.87 -2.39 -6.47
CA SER A 51 -18.84 -2.99 -5.54
C SER A 51 -18.26 -3.21 -4.14
N VAL A 52 -16.93 -3.37 -4.04
CA VAL A 52 -16.20 -3.59 -2.78
C VAL A 52 -15.48 -2.33 -2.32
N THR A 53 -14.89 -1.58 -3.26
CA THR A 53 -14.06 -0.39 -3.02
C THR A 53 -14.70 0.83 -3.66
N SER A 54 -15.98 1.07 -3.39
CA SER A 54 -16.79 2.12 -4.05
C SER A 54 -16.19 3.52 -3.97
N TRP A 55 -15.47 3.81 -2.87
CA TRP A 55 -14.85 5.11 -2.66
C TRP A 55 -13.80 5.47 -3.71
N ILE A 56 -13.19 4.49 -4.39
CA ILE A 56 -12.02 4.70 -5.27
C ILE A 56 -12.35 5.45 -6.55
N GLU A 57 -13.61 5.37 -7.02
CA GLU A 57 -14.08 6.03 -8.24
C GLU A 57 -14.00 7.56 -8.10
N ASP A 58 -14.36 8.07 -6.92
CA ASP A 58 -14.41 9.52 -6.64
C ASP A 58 -13.12 10.08 -6.04
N LYS A 59 -12.06 9.26 -5.89
CA LYS A 59 -10.79 9.76 -5.33
C LYS A 59 -9.94 10.48 -6.37
N THR A 60 -9.28 11.53 -5.90
CA THR A 60 -8.21 12.20 -6.63
C THR A 60 -7.16 11.19 -7.06
N SER A 61 -6.76 11.22 -8.33
CA SER A 61 -5.60 10.44 -8.76
C SER A 61 -4.31 11.02 -8.17
N GLY A 62 -3.42 10.15 -7.71
CA GLY A 62 -2.17 10.54 -7.09
C GLY A 62 -1.65 9.50 -6.11
N VAL A 63 -0.77 9.95 -5.22
CA VAL A 63 -0.07 9.10 -4.27
C VAL A 63 -0.68 9.23 -2.88
N TYR A 64 -1.01 8.09 -2.32
CA TYR A 64 -1.53 7.89 -0.97
C TYR A 64 -0.52 7.08 -0.14
N PHE A 65 -0.72 7.04 1.16
CA PHE A 65 0.12 6.25 2.06
C PHE A 65 -0.71 5.60 3.17
N GLY A 66 -0.13 4.59 3.80
CA GLY A 66 -0.73 3.94 4.94
C GLY A 66 -0.06 2.62 5.29
N TRP A 67 -0.87 1.67 5.72
CA TRP A 67 -0.42 0.34 6.12
C TRP A 67 -1.00 -0.72 5.19
N ALA A 68 -0.16 -1.66 4.77
CA ALA A 68 -0.57 -2.88 4.09
C ALA A 68 -0.42 -4.06 5.05
N SER A 69 -1.37 -4.97 5.08
CA SER A 69 -1.14 -6.32 5.58
C SER A 69 -1.07 -7.31 4.42
N LEU A 70 -0.23 -8.33 4.59
CA LEU A 70 0.00 -9.35 3.58
C LEU A 70 -0.03 -10.74 4.22
N LEU A 71 -0.82 -11.65 3.64
CA LEU A 71 -0.79 -13.07 3.96
C LEU A 71 0.18 -13.77 3.00
N LEU A 72 1.44 -13.89 3.41
CA LEU A 72 2.46 -14.56 2.61
C LEU A 72 2.19 -16.07 2.50
N PRO A 73 2.36 -16.67 1.31
CA PRO A 73 2.21 -18.12 1.15
C PRO A 73 3.25 -18.87 1.99
N GLU A 74 2.95 -20.12 2.34
CA GLU A 74 3.83 -20.97 3.18
C GLU A 74 5.24 -21.12 2.60
N THR A 75 5.34 -21.14 1.27
CA THR A 75 6.61 -21.27 0.55
C THR A 75 7.40 -19.97 0.46
N HIS A 76 6.88 -18.83 0.95
CA HIS A 76 7.56 -17.55 0.82
C HIS A 76 8.73 -17.44 1.81
N PRO A 77 9.94 -17.07 1.35
CA PRO A 77 11.13 -17.00 2.20
C PRO A 77 11.01 -16.00 3.36
N ASP A 78 10.27 -14.90 3.16
CA ASP A 78 10.07 -13.86 4.19
C ASP A 78 8.90 -14.17 5.14
N ARG A 79 8.24 -15.32 5.01
CA ARG A 79 7.23 -15.74 5.98
C ARG A 79 7.92 -16.24 7.26
N PRO A 80 7.54 -15.76 8.46
CA PRO A 80 8.10 -16.27 9.71
C PRO A 80 7.89 -17.77 9.85
N ALA A 81 8.97 -18.50 10.15
CA ALA A 81 8.91 -19.94 10.32
C ALA A 81 7.95 -20.33 11.47
N GLY A 82 7.07 -21.28 11.21
CA GLY A 82 6.08 -21.76 12.20
C GLY A 82 4.89 -20.82 12.43
N SER A 83 4.75 -19.73 11.68
CA SER A 83 3.55 -18.88 11.77
C SER A 83 2.32 -19.60 11.23
N PRO A 84 1.14 -19.44 11.86
CA PRO A 84 -0.14 -19.87 11.28
C PRO A 84 -0.35 -19.30 9.87
N ALA A 85 -1.03 -20.04 9.01
CA ALA A 85 -1.31 -19.66 7.61
C ALA A 85 -1.95 -18.27 7.49
N ASP A 86 -2.79 -17.92 8.46
CA ASP A 86 -3.58 -16.69 8.44
C ASP A 86 -2.94 -15.56 9.25
N THR A 87 -1.61 -15.60 9.45
CA THR A 87 -0.88 -14.54 10.18
C THR A 87 -0.54 -13.39 9.22
N PRO A 88 -1.21 -12.23 9.32
CA PRO A 88 -0.88 -11.07 8.49
C PRO A 88 0.43 -10.42 8.93
N LEU A 89 1.28 -10.10 7.97
CA LEU A 89 2.44 -9.25 8.17
C LEU A 89 2.11 -7.82 7.77
N VAL A 90 2.34 -6.85 8.66
CA VAL A 90 2.00 -5.44 8.43
C VAL A 90 3.23 -4.64 8.03
N PHE A 91 3.12 -3.86 6.96
CA PHE A 91 4.19 -3.05 6.40
C PHE A 91 3.71 -1.63 6.06
N PRO A 92 4.58 -0.62 6.15
CA PRO A 92 4.28 0.70 5.60
C PRO A 92 4.23 0.62 4.06
N MET A 93 3.37 1.41 3.45
CA MET A 93 3.20 1.42 2.00
C MET A 93 2.90 2.83 1.47
N VAL A 94 3.23 3.01 0.19
CA VAL A 94 2.66 4.07 -0.64
C VAL A 94 1.82 3.42 -1.75
N MET A 95 0.78 4.11 -2.19
CA MET A 95 -0.14 3.62 -3.20
C MET A 95 -0.41 4.70 -4.23
N SER A 96 -0.22 4.36 -5.51
CA SER A 96 -0.66 5.17 -6.63
C SER A 96 -2.09 4.76 -7.00
N ILE A 97 -2.98 5.74 -7.06
CA ILE A 97 -4.32 5.58 -7.62
C ILE A 97 -4.39 6.44 -8.88
N GLY A 98 -4.78 5.82 -10.00
CA GLY A 98 -4.84 6.50 -11.29
C GLY A 98 -5.84 5.84 -12.22
N TYR A 99 -5.56 5.94 -13.51
CA TYR A 99 -6.32 5.26 -14.55
C TYR A 99 -5.41 4.37 -15.39
N ASN A 100 -5.94 3.24 -15.84
CA ASN A 100 -5.22 2.30 -16.66
C ASN A 100 -5.16 2.75 -18.14
N PRO A 101 -3.98 3.04 -18.71
CA PRO A 101 -3.86 3.49 -20.10
C PRO A 101 -4.30 2.45 -21.13
N PHE A 102 -4.20 1.15 -20.82
CA PHE A 102 -4.62 0.08 -21.73
C PHE A 102 -6.13 0.05 -21.95
N TYR A 103 -6.90 0.53 -20.99
CA TYR A 103 -8.35 0.68 -21.09
C TYR A 103 -8.75 2.11 -21.41
N LYS A 104 -7.94 2.83 -22.20
CA LYS A 104 -8.20 4.23 -22.59
C LYS A 104 -8.49 5.16 -21.39
N ASN A 105 -7.86 4.88 -20.25
CA ASN A 105 -8.07 5.58 -18.99
C ASN A 105 -9.53 5.59 -18.47
N THR A 106 -10.33 4.57 -18.79
CA THR A 106 -11.71 4.45 -18.28
C THR A 106 -11.84 3.57 -17.04
N VAL A 107 -10.77 2.86 -16.67
CA VAL A 107 -10.74 1.92 -15.54
C VAL A 107 -9.71 2.40 -14.54
N ARG A 108 -10.10 2.50 -13.27
CA ARG A 108 -9.20 2.88 -12.16
C ARG A 108 -8.10 1.85 -11.98
N SER A 109 -6.92 2.31 -11.60
CA SER A 109 -5.79 1.46 -11.22
C SER A 109 -5.36 1.74 -9.78
N ALA A 110 -4.90 0.68 -9.11
CA ALA A 110 -4.45 0.68 -7.73
C ALA A 110 -3.12 -0.07 -7.64
N GLU A 111 -2.03 0.68 -7.48
CA GLU A 111 -0.66 0.14 -7.46
C GLU A 111 0.00 0.46 -6.12
N VAL A 112 0.37 -0.58 -5.38
CA VAL A 112 0.92 -0.48 -4.02
C VAL A 112 2.40 -0.79 -4.04
N HIS A 113 3.22 0.13 -3.56
CA HIS A 113 4.60 -0.16 -3.21
C HIS A 113 4.71 -0.38 -1.71
N ILE A 114 4.94 -1.64 -1.31
CA ILE A 114 5.27 -1.96 0.08
C ILE A 114 6.72 -1.52 0.31
N MET A 115 6.95 -0.75 1.37
CA MET A 115 8.27 -0.22 1.74
C MET A 115 9.09 -1.28 2.49
N HIS A 116 9.23 -2.45 1.87
CA HIS A 116 9.98 -3.60 2.35
C HIS A 116 10.59 -4.33 1.17
N LYS A 117 11.84 -4.80 1.33
CA LYS A 117 12.53 -5.56 0.30
C LYS A 117 12.28 -7.06 0.51
N PHE A 118 11.39 -7.61 -0.29
CA PHE A 118 11.11 -9.05 -0.29
C PHE A 118 12.16 -9.84 -1.08
N ALA A 119 12.40 -11.08 -0.65
CA ALA A 119 13.28 -12.03 -1.32
C ALA A 119 12.61 -12.76 -2.49
N ALA A 120 11.27 -12.73 -2.57
CA ALA A 120 10.49 -13.32 -3.65
C ALA A 120 9.21 -12.53 -3.95
N ASP A 121 8.55 -12.87 -5.06
CA ASP A 121 7.24 -12.35 -5.40
C ASP A 121 6.13 -13.03 -4.58
N PHE A 122 5.03 -12.30 -4.37
CA PHE A 122 3.86 -12.74 -3.60
C PHE A 122 2.56 -12.61 -4.40
N TYR A 123 2.59 -12.89 -5.72
CA TYR A 123 1.37 -12.92 -6.54
C TYR A 123 0.34 -13.91 -5.98
N GLY A 124 -0.93 -13.52 -6.02
CA GLY A 124 -2.04 -14.30 -5.46
C GLY A 124 -2.20 -14.20 -3.94
N ALA A 125 -1.20 -13.67 -3.21
CA ALA A 125 -1.32 -13.39 -1.79
C ALA A 125 -2.44 -12.38 -1.54
N HIS A 126 -3.17 -12.56 -0.43
CA HIS A 126 -4.18 -11.59 -0.04
C HIS A 126 -3.50 -10.41 0.66
N MET A 127 -3.79 -9.22 0.17
CA MET A 127 -3.38 -7.95 0.75
C MET A 127 -4.60 -7.14 1.21
N ARG A 128 -4.51 -6.53 2.40
CA ARG A 128 -5.41 -5.46 2.85
C ARG A 128 -4.65 -4.16 3.00
N LEU A 129 -5.34 -3.05 2.79
CA LEU A 129 -4.79 -1.70 2.85
C LEU A 129 -5.64 -0.82 3.77
N LEU A 130 -4.99 -0.12 4.69
CA LEU A 130 -5.52 1.06 5.37
C LEU A 130 -4.83 2.29 4.81
N LEU A 131 -5.48 3.02 3.91
CA LEU A 131 -4.98 4.30 3.42
C LEU A 131 -5.30 5.37 4.47
N LEU A 132 -4.30 6.13 4.88
CA LEU A 132 -4.39 7.10 5.98
C LEU A 132 -4.34 8.55 5.52
N GLY A 133 -3.88 8.80 4.29
CA GLY A 133 -3.76 10.15 3.77
C GLY A 133 -3.26 10.21 2.34
N PHE A 134 -3.27 11.43 1.81
CA PHE A 134 -2.81 11.79 0.47
C PHE A 134 -1.48 12.53 0.58
N ILE A 135 -0.53 12.20 -0.31
CA ILE A 135 0.79 12.85 -0.40
C ILE A 135 0.78 13.93 -1.47
N ARG A 136 0.39 13.57 -2.71
CA ARG A 136 0.45 14.47 -3.87
C ARG A 136 -0.41 13.98 -5.04
N PRO A 137 -0.81 14.87 -5.96
CA PRO A 137 -1.42 14.47 -7.22
C PRO A 137 -0.45 13.69 -8.13
N GLU A 138 -0.99 13.09 -9.19
CA GLU A 138 -0.19 12.59 -10.31
C GLU A 138 0.70 13.71 -10.87
N LEU A 139 1.93 13.36 -11.22
CA LEU A 139 2.91 14.26 -11.81
C LEU A 139 3.35 13.67 -13.14
N ASP A 140 3.56 14.55 -14.11
CA ASP A 140 4.13 14.18 -15.40
C ASP A 140 5.66 14.22 -15.31
N TYR A 141 6.30 13.15 -15.78
CA TYR A 141 7.76 13.02 -15.76
C TYR A 141 8.31 12.98 -17.17
N THR A 142 9.33 13.78 -17.41
CA THR A 142 10.08 13.78 -18.68
C THR A 142 11.29 12.83 -18.64
N THR A 143 11.69 12.38 -17.44
CA THR A 143 12.79 11.42 -17.24
C THR A 143 12.41 10.37 -16.20
N LEU A 144 13.04 9.20 -16.31
CA LEU A 144 12.87 8.08 -15.39
C LEU A 144 13.44 8.41 -14.00
N GLU A 145 14.54 9.13 -13.97
CA GLU A 145 15.25 9.52 -12.75
C GLU A 145 14.38 10.45 -11.89
N ALA A 146 13.67 11.39 -12.51
CA ALA A 146 12.75 12.27 -11.80
C ALA A 146 11.57 11.51 -11.18
N LEU A 147 11.05 10.50 -11.90
CA LEU A 147 10.02 9.61 -11.37
C LEU A 147 10.52 8.83 -10.14
N ILE A 148 11.71 8.24 -10.23
CA ILE A 148 12.34 7.49 -9.14
C ILE A 148 12.59 8.40 -7.93
N GLU A 149 13.12 9.60 -8.15
CA GLU A 149 13.36 10.58 -7.09
C GLU A 149 12.07 10.93 -6.34
N ASP A 150 10.99 11.20 -7.06
CA ASP A 150 9.72 11.57 -6.44
C ASP A 150 9.07 10.40 -5.69
N ILE A 151 9.16 9.16 -6.19
CA ILE A 151 8.66 7.98 -5.47
C ILE A 151 9.48 7.73 -4.19
N ASN A 152 10.80 7.87 -4.26
CA ASN A 152 11.64 7.76 -3.06
C ASN A 152 11.27 8.84 -2.04
N TYR A 153 11.00 10.07 -2.50
CA TYR A 153 10.52 11.12 -1.62
C TYR A 153 9.12 10.82 -1.05
N ASP A 154 8.22 10.22 -1.84
CA ASP A 154 6.91 9.75 -1.34
C ASP A 154 7.08 8.74 -0.20
N CYS A 155 8.04 7.81 -0.32
CA CYS A 155 8.37 6.84 0.73
C CYS A 155 8.92 7.53 2.00
N VAL A 156 9.76 8.56 1.84
CA VAL A 156 10.25 9.36 2.99
C VAL A 156 9.09 10.06 3.70
N VAL A 157 8.19 10.69 2.95
CA VAL A 157 7.00 11.38 3.49
C VAL A 157 6.09 10.38 4.22
N ALA A 158 5.81 9.23 3.61
CA ALA A 158 5.01 8.17 4.24
C ALA A 158 5.66 7.70 5.54
N LYS A 159 6.95 7.39 5.53
CA LYS A 159 7.69 6.94 6.72
C LYS A 159 7.61 7.95 7.86
N ASN A 160 7.88 9.23 7.56
CA ASN A 160 7.84 10.29 8.57
C ASN A 160 6.42 10.48 9.13
N SER A 161 5.41 10.41 8.27
CA SER A 161 4.01 10.59 8.66
C SER A 161 3.51 9.44 9.54
N LEU A 162 3.90 8.20 9.21
CA LEU A 162 3.49 6.97 9.89
C LEU A 162 4.19 6.73 11.24
N ARG A 163 5.35 7.35 11.48
CA ARG A 163 6.09 7.23 12.76
C ARG A 163 5.52 8.11 13.88
N ARG A 164 4.35 8.71 13.70
CA ARG A 164 3.66 9.46 14.76
C ARG A 164 2.71 8.55 15.53
N LYS A 165 2.55 8.81 16.83
CA LYS A 165 1.72 7.99 17.73
C LYS A 165 0.31 7.72 17.19
N ALA A 166 -0.40 8.73 16.68
CA ALA A 166 -1.76 8.58 16.14
C ALA A 166 -1.83 7.88 14.76
N TRP A 167 -0.69 7.65 14.12
CA TRP A 167 -0.57 7.10 12.77
C TRP A 167 0.05 5.69 12.74
N ALA A 168 0.76 5.33 13.80
CA ALA A 168 1.38 4.02 13.98
C ALA A 168 0.39 3.03 14.65
N PRO A 169 0.44 1.74 14.28
CA PRO A 169 -0.16 0.66 15.05
C PRO A 169 0.51 0.51 16.42
N ALA A 170 -0.08 -0.32 17.28
CA ALA A 170 0.56 -0.74 18.53
C ALA A 170 1.91 -1.41 18.26
N LYS A 171 2.80 -1.35 19.25
CA LYS A 171 4.12 -1.98 19.18
C LYS A 171 4.00 -3.47 18.80
N ASP A 172 5.00 -3.96 18.07
CA ASP A 172 5.12 -5.35 17.59
C ASP A 172 4.08 -5.79 16.53
N THR A 173 3.19 -4.89 16.09
CA THR A 173 2.25 -5.19 14.99
C THR A 173 2.91 -5.12 13.61
N VAL A 174 3.90 -4.25 13.46
CA VAL A 174 4.55 -3.92 12.18
C VAL A 174 5.85 -4.71 12.03
N VAL A 175 6.08 -5.26 10.84
CA VAL A 175 7.39 -5.81 10.48
C VAL A 175 8.37 -4.65 10.33
N THR A 176 9.33 -4.57 11.24
CA THR A 176 10.38 -3.55 11.22
C THR A 176 11.60 -4.03 10.45
N ALA A 177 12.22 -3.14 9.69
CA ALA A 177 13.54 -3.41 9.14
C ALA A 177 14.55 -3.52 10.29
N SER A 178 15.59 -4.32 10.11
CA SER A 178 16.65 -4.50 11.11
C SER A 178 17.25 -3.15 11.52
N GLY A 179 17.15 -2.82 12.81
CA GLY A 179 17.68 -1.57 13.38
C GLY A 179 16.71 -0.39 13.40
N GLU A 180 15.46 -0.55 12.97
CA GLU A 180 14.42 0.47 13.14
C GLU A 180 13.61 0.24 14.42
N GLU A 181 13.51 1.27 15.27
CA GLU A 181 12.64 1.23 16.44
C GLU A 181 11.17 1.40 16.04
N SER A 182 10.33 0.49 16.51
CA SER A 182 8.88 0.63 16.43
C SER A 182 8.39 1.76 17.33
N VAL A 183 7.36 2.47 16.85
CA VAL A 183 6.70 3.52 17.62
C VAL A 183 5.52 2.88 18.35
N GLU A 184 5.35 3.18 19.64
CA GLU A 184 4.16 2.82 20.40
C GLU A 184 2.97 3.66 19.91
N GLY A 185 2.28 3.15 18.91
CA GLY A 185 1.16 3.83 18.26
C GLY A 185 -0.21 3.47 18.81
N ILE A 186 -1.22 4.24 18.43
CA ILE A 186 -2.62 4.07 18.87
C ILE A 186 -3.60 3.94 17.70
N LEU A 187 -3.11 3.79 16.47
CA LEU A 187 -3.96 3.58 15.30
C LEU A 187 -4.67 2.23 15.43
N ASN A 188 -6.00 2.23 15.32
CA ASN A 188 -6.77 1.00 15.25
C ASN A 188 -6.53 0.30 13.90
N VAL A 189 -5.94 -0.89 13.95
CA VAL A 189 -5.65 -1.75 12.80
C VAL A 189 -6.37 -3.10 12.84
N GLU A 190 -7.40 -3.26 13.68
CA GLU A 190 -8.11 -4.53 13.86
C GLU A 190 -8.66 -5.10 12.54
N TRP A 191 -9.19 -4.24 11.66
CA TRP A 191 -9.66 -4.67 10.34
C TRP A 191 -8.50 -5.12 9.43
N LEU A 192 -7.34 -4.45 9.52
CA LEU A 192 -6.17 -4.74 8.71
C LEU A 192 -5.56 -6.10 9.07
N THR A 193 -5.52 -6.43 10.36
CA THR A 193 -4.93 -7.67 10.90
C THR A 193 -5.97 -8.75 11.22
N GLY A 194 -7.25 -8.45 11.08
CA GLY A 194 -8.33 -9.38 11.34
C GLY A 194 -8.37 -10.53 10.32
N PRO A 195 -9.14 -11.60 10.60
CA PRO A 195 -9.27 -12.72 9.70
C PRO A 195 -9.79 -12.26 8.32
N VAL A 196 -9.29 -12.93 7.30
CA VAL A 196 -9.80 -12.84 5.94
C VAL A 196 -11.01 -13.77 5.84
N PRO A 197 -12.19 -13.28 5.41
CA PRO A 197 -13.31 -14.15 5.11
C PRO A 197 -12.90 -15.16 4.03
N GLU A 198 -13.23 -16.45 4.24
CA GLU A 198 -13.04 -17.47 3.22
C GLU A 198 -13.73 -17.02 1.92
N ALA A 199 -13.02 -17.14 0.79
CA ALA A 199 -13.63 -16.90 -0.51
C ALA A 199 -14.82 -17.86 -0.65
N LYS A 200 -16.02 -17.32 -0.88
CA LYS A 200 -17.16 -18.14 -1.26
C LYS A 200 -16.75 -18.97 -2.48
N PRO A 201 -16.99 -20.29 -2.51
CA PRO A 201 -16.68 -21.09 -3.68
C PRO A 201 -17.33 -20.46 -4.90
N GLU A 202 -16.56 -20.25 -5.96
CA GLU A 202 -17.08 -19.75 -7.24
C GLU A 202 -18.23 -20.65 -7.66
N THR A 203 -19.45 -20.10 -7.69
CA THR A 203 -20.59 -20.78 -8.28
C THR A 203 -20.26 -20.96 -9.74
N LYS A 204 -19.84 -22.17 -10.14
CA LYS A 204 -19.77 -22.53 -11.56
C LYS A 204 -21.17 -22.31 -12.12
N VAL A 205 -21.30 -21.31 -12.98
CA VAL A 205 -22.46 -21.17 -13.84
C VAL A 205 -22.32 -22.29 -14.87
N GLU A 206 -23.16 -23.32 -14.73
CA GLU A 206 -23.36 -24.34 -15.76
C GLU A 206 -24.03 -23.76 -17.01
#